data_AF-A0A8I1P656-F1
#
_entry.id   AF-A0A8I1P656-F1
#
_cell.length_a   1.000
_cell.length_b   1.000
_cell.length_c   1.000
_cell.angle_alpha   90.00
_cell.angle_beta   90.00
_cell.angle_gamma   90.00
#
_symmetry.space_group_name_H-M   'P 1'
#
loop_
_entity.id
_entity.type
_entity.pdbx_description
1 polymer ?
#
loop_
_entity_poly.entity_id
_entity_poly.type
_entity_poly.pdbx_seq_one_letter_code
_entity_poly.pdbx_strand_id
1 'polypeptide(L)'
;MRKFRLAATGVIAAACASLLAPAAMAGDCTGRVVGVRPISQYNHATGSGYLAVRNGPGGSYRQIGELYAGDEVSVHDRRGNWYAVTCMSGRCERPFWGQPTPSGWAHRSYIRAGGLCP
;
A
#
# COMPACT_ATOMS: atom_id res chain seq x y z
N MET A 1 -34.72 58.16 -14.21
CA MET A 1 -33.69 57.56 -15.08
C MET A 1 -32.36 57.55 -14.31
N ARG A 2 -31.63 56.43 -14.38
CA ARG A 2 -30.40 56.07 -13.65
C ARG A 2 -29.37 57.20 -13.53
N LYS A 3 -28.80 57.39 -12.34
CA LYS A 3 -27.35 57.62 -12.12
C LYS A 3 -26.92 57.06 -10.76
N PHE A 4 -26.54 55.78 -10.75
CA PHE A 4 -25.68 55.16 -9.74
C PHE A 4 -24.23 55.40 -10.14
N ARG A 5 -23.35 55.67 -9.17
CA ARG A 5 -21.94 55.23 -9.13
C ARG A 5 -21.32 55.71 -7.80
N LEU A 6 -21.32 54.83 -6.80
CA LEU A 6 -20.34 54.89 -5.71
C LEU A 6 -19.11 54.10 -6.16
N ALA A 7 -17.96 54.73 -6.09
CA ALA A 7 -16.66 54.08 -6.09
C ALA A 7 -16.24 53.86 -4.64
N ALA A 8 -15.86 52.63 -4.30
CA ALA A 8 -14.98 52.36 -3.16
C ALA A 8 -14.34 50.99 -3.35
N THR A 9 -13.09 51.04 -3.83
CA THR A 9 -12.06 50.03 -3.69
C THR A 9 -12.02 49.43 -2.29
N GLY A 10 -11.98 48.11 -2.21
CA GLY A 10 -11.78 47.38 -0.97
C GLY A 10 -11.47 45.92 -1.27
N VAL A 11 -10.25 45.65 -1.74
CA VAL A 11 -9.69 44.30 -1.80
C VAL A 11 -9.45 43.87 -0.36
N ILE A 12 -10.29 42.98 0.17
CA ILE A 12 -9.93 42.20 1.35
C ILE A 12 -9.66 40.79 0.84
N ALA A 13 -8.40 40.54 0.52
CA ALA A 13 -7.89 39.20 0.34
C ALA A 13 -7.98 38.50 1.69
N ALA A 14 -9.01 37.67 1.89
CA ALA A 14 -9.02 36.71 2.97
C ALA A 14 -8.00 35.63 2.62
N ALA A 15 -6.78 35.81 3.12
CA ALA A 15 -5.76 34.77 3.20
C ALA A 15 -6.30 33.64 4.09
N CYS A 16 -7.10 32.75 3.52
CA CYS A 16 -7.45 31.51 4.19
C CYS A 16 -6.22 30.62 4.12
N ALA A 17 -5.56 30.55 5.27
CA ALA A 17 -4.43 29.71 5.61
C ALA A 17 -4.32 28.49 4.69
N SER A 18 -3.21 28.43 3.95
CA SER A 18 -2.70 27.20 3.39
C SER A 18 -2.69 26.17 4.52
N LEU A 19 -3.65 25.23 4.47
CA LEU A 19 -3.60 23.97 5.19
C LEU A 19 -2.31 23.30 4.72
N LEU A 20 -1.21 23.53 5.45
CA LEU A 20 -0.12 22.57 5.50
C LEU A 20 -0.74 21.33 6.13
N ALA A 21 -1.38 20.51 5.29
CA ALA A 21 -1.61 19.13 5.64
C ALA A 21 -0.25 18.62 6.12
N PRO A 22 -0.15 18.03 7.32
CA PRO A 22 1.08 17.34 7.68
C PRO A 22 1.35 16.38 6.54
N ALA A 23 2.53 16.50 5.92
CA ALA A 23 2.97 15.51 4.95
C ALA A 23 2.80 14.17 5.66
N ALA A 24 1.85 13.37 5.19
CA ALA A 24 1.73 12.00 5.64
C ALA A 24 3.08 11.39 5.33
N MET A 25 3.92 11.21 6.36
CA MET A 25 5.18 10.51 6.22
C MET A 25 4.77 9.11 5.79
N ALA A 26 4.84 8.84 4.49
CA ALA A 26 4.87 7.48 4.00
C ALA A 26 6.07 6.88 4.73
N GLY A 27 5.80 6.09 5.77
CA GLY A 27 6.88 5.48 6.54
C GLY A 27 7.80 4.78 5.55
N ASP A 28 9.09 5.02 5.64
CA ASP A 28 10.10 4.49 4.71
C ASP A 28 10.23 2.95 4.79
N CYS A 29 9.32 2.28 5.51
CA CYS A 29 9.33 0.83 5.63
C CYS A 29 8.82 0.21 4.33
N THR A 30 9.78 -0.31 3.60
CA THR A 30 9.57 -1.11 2.39
C THR A 30 10.08 -2.52 2.65
N GLY A 31 9.69 -3.46 1.81
CA GLY A 31 10.16 -4.82 1.91
C GLY A 31 10.24 -5.50 0.56
N ARG A 32 11.16 -6.46 0.46
CA ARG A 32 11.24 -7.35 -0.68
C ARG A 32 10.74 -8.74 -0.29
N VAL A 33 9.92 -9.33 -1.15
CA VAL A 33 9.39 -10.68 -0.94
C VAL A 33 10.48 -11.72 -1.23
N VAL A 34 10.75 -12.56 -0.23
CA VAL A 34 11.85 -13.55 -0.23
C VAL A 34 11.36 -14.89 0.31
N GLY A 35 12.09 -15.97 0.04
CA GLY A 35 11.79 -17.31 0.56
C GLY A 35 10.55 -17.97 -0.05
N VAL A 36 9.90 -17.33 -1.04
CA VAL A 36 8.83 -17.92 -1.84
C VAL A 36 9.46 -18.75 -2.97
N ARG A 37 8.84 -19.90 -3.31
CA ARG A 37 9.27 -20.73 -4.44
C ARG A 37 9.27 -19.91 -5.74
N PRO A 38 10.18 -20.18 -6.69
CA PRO A 38 10.24 -19.43 -7.93
C PRO A 38 8.94 -19.55 -8.73
N ILE A 39 8.63 -18.52 -9.52
CA ILE A 39 7.41 -18.43 -10.34
C ILE A 39 7.27 -19.62 -11.30
N SER A 40 8.37 -20.25 -11.73
CA SER A 40 8.33 -21.47 -12.55
C SER A 40 7.65 -22.67 -11.86
N GLN A 41 7.45 -22.61 -10.55
CA GLN A 41 6.76 -23.62 -9.73
C GLN A 41 5.42 -23.10 -9.18
N TYR A 42 4.86 -22.05 -9.80
CA TYR A 42 3.56 -21.51 -9.44
C TYR A 42 2.45 -22.55 -9.62
N ASN A 43 1.67 -22.76 -8.57
CA ASN A 43 0.45 -23.52 -8.60
C ASN A 43 -0.47 -23.05 -7.46
N HIS A 44 -1.47 -22.24 -7.83
CA HIS A 44 -2.47 -21.70 -6.90
C HIS A 44 -3.20 -22.78 -6.10
N ALA A 45 -3.61 -23.87 -6.75
CA ALA A 45 -4.38 -24.94 -6.11
C ALA A 45 -3.61 -25.66 -5.00
N THR A 46 -2.28 -25.67 -5.08
CA THR A 46 -1.40 -26.32 -4.08
C THR A 46 -0.73 -25.34 -3.11
N GLY A 47 -0.97 -24.03 -3.25
CA GLY A 47 -0.31 -23.03 -2.40
C GLY A 47 1.17 -22.82 -2.69
N SER A 48 1.61 -23.02 -3.94
CA SER A 48 3.04 -22.95 -4.33
C SER A 48 3.33 -21.75 -5.23
N GLY A 49 4.49 -21.12 -5.01
CA GLY A 49 5.03 -20.06 -5.87
C GLY A 49 4.49 -18.65 -5.60
N TYR A 50 3.78 -18.45 -4.50
CA TYR A 50 3.28 -17.13 -4.08
C TYR A 50 3.27 -17.00 -2.55
N LEU A 51 3.21 -15.76 -2.08
CA LEU A 51 2.90 -15.37 -0.71
C LEU A 51 1.46 -14.83 -0.70
N ALA A 52 0.59 -15.46 0.08
CA ALA A 52 -0.81 -15.07 0.18
C ALA A 52 -0.95 -13.71 0.91
N VAL A 53 -1.65 -12.76 0.27
CA VAL A 53 -2.15 -11.54 0.91
C VAL A 53 -3.58 -11.80 1.38
N ARG A 54 -3.85 -11.55 2.66
CA ARG A 54 -5.11 -11.86 3.33
C ARG A 54 -5.82 -10.61 3.82
N ASN A 55 -7.12 -10.69 4.03
CA ASN A 55 -7.90 -9.57 4.58
C ASN A 55 -7.75 -9.37 6.11
N GLY A 56 -6.87 -10.13 6.77
CA GLY A 56 -6.55 -9.96 8.19
C GLY A 56 -5.30 -10.73 8.62
N PRO A 57 -4.74 -10.42 9.81
CA PRO A 57 -3.48 -10.97 10.31
C PRO A 57 -3.65 -12.40 10.87
N GLY A 58 -3.71 -13.39 9.99
CA GLY A 58 -3.85 -14.80 10.39
C GLY A 58 -4.07 -15.76 9.23
N GLY A 59 -3.76 -17.04 9.44
CA GLY A 59 -3.90 -18.06 8.39
C GLY A 59 -5.36 -18.39 8.03
N SER A 60 -6.29 -18.15 8.96
CA SER A 60 -7.74 -18.35 8.79
C SER A 60 -8.44 -17.23 8.03
N TYR A 61 -7.79 -16.08 7.84
CA TYR A 61 -8.34 -14.99 7.05
C TYR A 61 -8.34 -15.32 5.57
N ARG A 62 -9.32 -14.77 4.84
CA ARG A 62 -9.53 -15.02 3.42
C ARG A 62 -8.37 -14.44 2.61
N GLN A 63 -7.84 -15.22 1.68
CA GLN A 63 -6.89 -14.73 0.67
C GLN A 63 -7.59 -13.75 -0.29
N ILE A 64 -6.96 -12.62 -0.54
CA ILE A 64 -7.45 -11.54 -1.42
C ILE A 64 -6.51 -11.20 -2.56
N GLY A 65 -5.26 -11.65 -2.49
CA GLY A 65 -4.27 -11.47 -3.54
C GLY A 65 -3.00 -12.25 -3.27
N GLU A 66 -2.00 -12.03 -4.11
CA GLU A 66 -0.73 -12.74 -4.10
C GLU A 66 0.42 -11.78 -4.33
N LEU A 67 1.52 -12.07 -3.63
CA LEU A 67 2.84 -11.52 -3.92
C LEU A 67 3.76 -12.65 -4.36
N TYR A 68 4.78 -12.32 -5.13
CA TYR A 68 5.71 -13.29 -5.72
C TYR A 68 7.15 -12.99 -5.32
N ALA A 69 8.02 -13.99 -5.45
CA ALA A 69 9.44 -13.82 -5.14
C ALA A 69 10.03 -12.62 -5.90
N GLY A 70 10.60 -11.67 -5.15
CA GLY A 70 11.21 -10.46 -5.69
C GLY A 70 10.31 -9.22 -5.71
N ASP A 71 8.99 -9.36 -5.51
CA ASP A 71 8.06 -8.22 -5.44
C ASP A 71 8.46 -7.25 -4.32
N GLU A 72 8.22 -5.96 -4.56
CA GLU A 72 8.43 -4.90 -3.57
C GLU A 72 7.11 -4.46 -2.98
N VAL A 73 7.12 -4.23 -1.67
CA VAL A 73 5.94 -3.83 -0.90
C VAL A 73 6.27 -2.66 0.02
N SER A 74 5.28 -1.83 0.30
CA SER A 74 5.30 -0.96 1.47
C SER A 74 4.73 -1.72 2.67
N VAL A 75 5.22 -1.46 3.87
CA VAL A 75 4.74 -2.06 5.11
C VAL A 75 4.26 -0.95 6.03
N HIS A 76 3.01 -1.03 6.49
CA HIS A 76 2.35 0.07 7.21
C HIS A 76 1.73 -0.34 8.55
N ASP A 77 1.67 -1.64 8.89
CA ASP A 77 1.31 -2.12 10.23
C ASP A 77 1.96 -3.49 10.50
N ARG A 78 2.08 -3.89 11.77
CA ARG A 78 2.57 -5.20 12.22
C ARG A 78 1.70 -5.74 13.33
N ARG A 79 1.25 -7.00 13.18
CA ARG A 79 0.52 -7.74 14.22
C ARG A 79 1.05 -9.16 14.33
N GLY A 80 1.78 -9.43 15.40
CA GLY A 80 2.43 -10.72 15.64
C GLY A 80 3.35 -11.11 14.48
N ASN A 81 3.03 -12.21 13.78
CA ASN A 81 3.81 -12.71 12.64
C ASN A 81 3.36 -12.16 11.28
N TRP A 82 2.54 -11.10 11.25
CA TRP A 82 1.96 -10.55 10.03
C TRP A 82 2.34 -9.08 9.83
N TYR A 83 2.60 -8.73 8.57
CA TYR A 83 2.71 -7.34 8.12
C TYR A 83 1.48 -6.97 7.31
N ALA A 84 0.96 -5.75 7.53
CA ALA A 84 0.05 -5.11 6.59
C ALA A 84 0.91 -4.45 5.50
N VAL A 85 0.66 -4.84 4.26
CA VAL A 85 1.49 -4.51 3.11
C VAL A 85 0.66 -4.05 1.92
N THR A 86 1.26 -3.23 1.07
CA THR A 86 0.73 -2.89 -0.25
C THR A 86 1.78 -3.18 -1.30
N CYS A 87 1.40 -3.91 -2.36
CA CYS A 87 2.26 -4.11 -3.53
C CYS A 87 2.66 -2.76 -4.13
N MET A 88 3.97 -2.57 -4.33
CA MET A 88 4.54 -1.39 -4.97
C MET A 88 5.00 -1.68 -6.39
N SER A 89 5.68 -2.80 -6.61
CA SER A 89 6.24 -3.18 -7.91
C SER A 89 6.45 -4.69 -8.01
N GLY A 90 6.52 -5.19 -9.24
CA GLY A 90 6.85 -6.58 -9.55
C GLY A 90 5.71 -7.35 -10.21
N ARG A 91 5.68 -8.66 -10.00
CA ARG A 91 4.65 -9.54 -10.59
C ARG A 91 3.26 -9.24 -10.00
N CYS A 92 3.17 -8.74 -8.77
CA CYS A 92 1.90 -8.39 -8.13
C CYS A 92 1.07 -7.31 -8.87
N GLU A 93 1.64 -6.57 -9.82
CA GLU A 93 0.90 -5.67 -10.72
C GLU A 93 0.12 -6.41 -11.82
N ARG A 94 0.54 -7.63 -12.15
CA ARG A 94 -0.07 -8.51 -13.15
C ARG A 94 -0.05 -9.95 -12.63
N PRO A 95 -0.78 -10.21 -11.53
CA PRO A 95 -0.68 -11.47 -10.81
C PRO A 95 -1.31 -12.61 -11.63
N PHE A 96 -0.92 -13.85 -11.32
CA PHE A 96 -1.56 -15.04 -11.89
C PHE A 96 -2.92 -15.32 -11.25
N TRP A 97 -3.20 -14.75 -10.08
CA TRP A 97 -4.49 -14.83 -9.39
C TRP A 97 -4.75 -13.59 -8.53
N GLY A 98 -6.02 -13.19 -8.43
CA GLY A 98 -6.47 -12.07 -7.62
C GLY A 98 -6.38 -10.73 -8.34
N GLN A 99 -6.69 -9.65 -7.61
CA GLN A 99 -6.60 -8.29 -8.13
C GLN A 99 -5.13 -7.82 -8.19
N PRO A 100 -4.77 -6.98 -9.18
CA PRO A 100 -3.46 -6.34 -9.21
C PRO A 100 -3.27 -5.44 -7.98
N THR A 101 -2.01 -5.19 -7.65
CA THR A 101 -1.58 -4.31 -6.55
C THR A 101 -2.28 -4.60 -5.21
N PRO A 102 -2.27 -5.86 -4.73
CA PRO A 102 -2.99 -6.23 -3.52
C PRO A 102 -2.49 -5.45 -2.29
N SER A 103 -3.43 -5.09 -1.42
CA SER A 103 -3.18 -4.46 -0.12
C SER A 103 -3.88 -5.25 0.99
N GLY A 104 -3.13 -5.71 1.99
CA GLY A 104 -3.63 -6.58 3.05
C GLY A 104 -2.51 -7.19 3.89
N TRP A 105 -2.75 -8.35 4.49
CA TRP A 105 -1.85 -8.97 5.45
C TRP A 105 -1.08 -10.15 4.88
N ALA A 106 0.24 -10.13 5.02
CA ALA A 106 1.13 -11.21 4.59
C ALA A 106 2.06 -11.66 5.73
N HIS A 107 2.47 -12.93 5.71
CA HIS A 107 3.31 -13.49 6.78
C HIS A 107 4.72 -12.90 6.70
N ARG A 108 5.20 -12.35 7.82
CA ARG A 108 6.42 -11.52 7.84
C ARG A 108 7.70 -12.27 7.49
N SER A 109 7.78 -13.58 7.70
CA SER A 109 8.98 -14.38 7.40
C SER A 109 9.36 -14.37 5.92
N TYR A 110 8.42 -14.01 5.05
CA TYR A 110 8.62 -13.92 3.60
C TYR A 110 8.87 -12.50 3.12
N ILE A 111 8.99 -11.52 4.01
CA ILE A 111 9.24 -10.13 3.66
C ILE A 111 10.51 -9.69 4.37
N ARG A 112 11.56 -9.43 3.60
CA ARG A 112 12.76 -8.76 4.09
C ARG A 112 12.46 -7.26 4.10
N ALA A 113 11.88 -6.80 5.20
CA ALA A 113 11.60 -5.39 5.43
C ALA A 113 12.90 -4.62 5.75
N GLY A 114 12.97 -3.36 5.32
CA GLY A 114 14.03 -2.41 5.60
C GLY A 114 13.46 -1.01 5.83
N GLY A 115 14.24 -0.13 6.46
CA GLY A 115 13.79 1.18 6.90
C GLY A 115 13.21 1.18 8.31
N LEU A 116 12.44 2.23 8.64
CA LEU A 116 11.79 2.40 9.95
C LEU A 116 10.39 1.80 9.93
N CYS A 117 10.30 0.53 10.34
CA CYS A 117 9.05 -0.23 10.33
C CYS A 117 8.26 -0.09 11.64
N PRO A 118 6.92 0.00 11.58
CA PRO A 118 6.04 0.00 12.76
C PRO A 118 6.15 -1.30 13.57
#